data_AF-A0A2Z6AWL4-F1
#
_entry.id   AF-A0A2Z6AWL4-F1
#
_cell.length_a   1.000
_cell.length_b   1.000
_cell.length_c   1.000
_cell.angle_alpha   90.00
_cell.angle_beta   90.00
_cell.angle_gamma   90.00
#
_symmetry.space_group_name_H-M   'P 1'
#
loop_
_entity.id
_entity.type
_entity.pdbx_description
1 polymer ?
#
loop_
_entity_poly.entity_id
_entity_poly.type
_entity_poly.pdbx_seq_one_letter_code
_entity_poly.pdbx_strand_id
1 'polypeptide(L)'
;MLENPRNPHDPPAGQPLADKIRPRKFEDFIGQSHIRTKLEAMGKADHLSSQLYFGPPGCGKSTLALLMAMESGLPYLRVSAPEAGLAELRKRIKGIRLLILDELHRFSKAQQDFFLPILESGEIILLATTTENPSFSVTRQLLSRLHVHKLRALSRPELQEIATRGAQALRADIPVESLEVLTSVSHGDARTLLNLVEYTSQMPEENRQPDGLHALLPDMVIRGDRDGDSHYELASALIKSIRGSDPDAAVYYLACLMESGEDPRFVTRRLILSAGEDIGLADPQALQMAVACQQAVEFVGMPEGFIPMAETAVYLALAKKSNSTYMAYRHASAEIRKNGTKPVPMHLRNASTKLQKDWGYKQGYQYPHDYQGGWVPQQYLPDEVQGKSFYRPRGEGQEPRLAAWWKSLTRNK
;
A
#
# COMPACT_ATOMS: atom_id res chain seq x y z
N MET A 1 3.63 -57.42 -11.33
CA MET A 1 3.12 -56.87 -10.07
C MET A 1 2.34 -55.62 -10.43
N LEU A 2 1.02 -55.69 -10.35
CA LEU A 2 0.10 -54.62 -10.77
C LEU A 2 0.24 -53.44 -9.80
N GLU A 3 0.53 -52.26 -10.35
CA GLU A 3 0.52 -51.00 -9.61
C GLU A 3 -0.87 -50.76 -9.04
N ASN A 4 -0.91 -50.48 -7.74
CA ASN A 4 -2.12 -50.16 -7.00
C ASN A 4 -2.66 -48.81 -7.52
N PRO A 5 -3.95 -48.68 -7.92
CA PRO A 5 -4.48 -47.43 -8.44
C PRO A 5 -4.47 -46.36 -7.34
N ARG A 6 -3.70 -45.27 -7.56
CA ARG A 6 -3.64 -44.10 -6.67
C ARG A 6 -5.02 -43.46 -6.56
N ASN A 7 -5.44 -43.15 -5.33
CA ASN A 7 -6.62 -42.36 -5.07
C ASN A 7 -6.39 -40.92 -5.59
N PRO A 8 -7.29 -40.31 -6.37
CA PRO A 8 -7.13 -38.94 -6.90
C PRO A 8 -7.04 -37.84 -5.82
N HIS A 9 -7.21 -38.21 -4.55
CA HIS A 9 -7.04 -37.33 -3.39
C HIS A 9 -5.69 -37.50 -2.66
N ASP A 10 -4.84 -38.45 -3.05
CA ASP A 10 -3.49 -38.56 -2.49
C ASP A 10 -2.61 -37.43 -3.04
N PRO A 11 -1.94 -36.64 -2.16
CA PRO A 11 -1.10 -35.55 -2.61
C PRO A 11 0.09 -36.08 -3.44
N PRO A 12 0.45 -35.43 -4.55
CA PRO A 12 1.55 -35.86 -5.41
C PRO A 12 2.88 -35.84 -4.65
N ALA A 13 3.76 -36.80 -4.96
CA ALA A 13 5.13 -36.82 -4.41
C ALA A 13 5.89 -35.57 -4.88
N GLY A 14 6.45 -34.79 -3.93
CA GLY A 14 7.17 -33.54 -4.20
C GLY A 14 6.38 -32.25 -4.03
N GLN A 15 5.19 -32.28 -3.42
CA GLN A 15 4.43 -31.07 -3.10
C GLN A 15 5.17 -30.21 -2.04
N PRO A 16 5.32 -28.88 -2.24
CA PRO A 16 5.98 -27.99 -1.28
C PRO A 16 5.32 -28.03 0.10
N LEU A 17 6.09 -27.84 1.17
CA LEU A 17 5.58 -27.85 2.55
C LEU A 17 4.36 -26.93 2.72
N ALA A 18 4.40 -25.72 2.16
CA ALA A 18 3.32 -24.73 2.25
C ALA A 18 1.98 -25.21 1.70
N ASP A 19 1.98 -26.12 0.71
CA ASP A 19 0.76 -26.76 0.22
C ASP A 19 0.39 -27.99 1.06
N LYS A 20 1.39 -28.77 1.50
CA LYS A 20 1.21 -29.99 2.30
C LYS A 20 0.50 -29.73 3.63
N ILE A 21 0.89 -28.66 4.33
CA ILE A 21 0.29 -28.29 5.63
C ILE A 21 -0.81 -27.24 5.52
N ARG A 22 -1.28 -26.93 4.31
CA ARG A 22 -2.31 -25.91 4.12
C ARG A 22 -3.55 -26.29 4.95
N PRO A 23 -4.05 -25.36 5.80
CA PRO A 23 -5.25 -25.57 6.60
C PRO A 23 -6.44 -26.07 5.78
N ARG A 24 -7.17 -27.05 6.31
CA ARG A 24 -8.39 -27.60 5.69
C ARG A 24 -9.66 -27.18 6.40
N LYS A 25 -9.54 -26.60 7.60
CA LYS A 25 -10.63 -26.04 8.40
C LYS A 25 -10.21 -24.68 8.94
N PHE A 26 -11.19 -23.84 9.28
CA PHE A 26 -10.94 -22.55 9.92
C PHE A 26 -10.20 -22.67 11.25
N GLU A 27 -10.48 -23.73 12.01
CA GLU A 27 -9.81 -24.07 13.27
C GLU A 27 -8.28 -24.13 13.13
N ASP A 28 -7.81 -24.72 12.03
CA ASP A 28 -6.39 -24.90 11.73
C ASP A 28 -5.72 -23.63 11.18
N PHE A 29 -6.50 -22.58 10.84
CA PHE A 29 -5.97 -21.36 10.24
C PHE A 29 -5.36 -20.45 11.31
N ILE A 30 -4.05 -20.23 11.21
CA ILE A 30 -3.30 -19.36 12.12
C ILE A 30 -3.32 -17.92 11.61
N GLY A 31 -3.63 -16.98 12.53
CA GLY A 31 -3.61 -15.54 12.28
C GLY A 31 -4.95 -14.93 11.87
N GLN A 32 -4.92 -13.63 11.56
CA GLN A 32 -6.09 -12.83 11.14
C GLN A 32 -7.27 -12.83 12.12
N SER A 33 -6.99 -12.91 13.42
CA SER A 33 -8.00 -12.93 14.50
C SER A 33 -9.04 -11.79 14.42
N HIS A 34 -8.65 -10.61 13.91
CA HIS A 34 -9.52 -9.44 13.76
C HIS A 34 -10.63 -9.62 12.71
N ILE A 35 -10.50 -10.57 11.77
CA ILE A 35 -11.54 -10.85 10.75
C ILE A 35 -12.06 -12.29 10.80
N ARG A 36 -11.35 -13.21 11.48
CA ARG A 36 -11.64 -14.65 11.46
C ARG A 36 -13.08 -14.98 11.87
N THR A 37 -13.55 -14.49 13.02
CA THR A 37 -14.93 -14.76 13.50
C THR A 37 -15.99 -14.29 12.52
N LYS A 38 -15.75 -13.15 11.84
CA LYS A 38 -16.65 -12.63 10.81
C LYS A 38 -16.68 -13.54 9.58
N LEU A 39 -15.51 -14.02 9.13
CA LEU A 39 -15.42 -14.93 7.98
C LEU A 39 -16.05 -16.29 8.27
N GLU A 40 -15.82 -16.86 9.46
CA GLU A 40 -16.46 -18.11 9.89
C GLU A 40 -18.00 -17.99 9.89
N ALA A 41 -18.54 -16.87 10.39
CA ALA A 41 -19.98 -16.62 10.35
C ALA A 41 -20.51 -16.47 8.92
N MET A 42 -19.75 -15.81 8.03
CA MET A 42 -20.12 -15.64 6.61
C MET A 42 -20.04 -16.98 5.85
N GLY A 43 -19.11 -17.86 6.18
CA GLY A 43 -18.95 -19.17 5.54
C GLY A 43 -20.11 -20.13 5.85
N LYS A 44 -20.73 -19.98 7.04
CA LYS A 44 -21.88 -20.77 7.49
C LYS A 44 -23.23 -20.20 7.08
N ALA A 45 -23.26 -19.01 6.48
CA ALA A 45 -24.50 -18.39 6.05
C ALA A 45 -25.05 -19.10 4.81
N ASP A 46 -26.39 -19.15 4.68
CA ASP A 46 -27.08 -19.77 3.53
C ASP A 46 -26.65 -19.17 2.18
N HIS A 47 -26.18 -17.92 2.18
CA HIS A 47 -25.76 -17.21 0.98
C HIS A 47 -24.38 -16.58 1.17
N LEU A 48 -23.37 -17.19 0.57
CA LEU A 48 -22.01 -16.66 0.53
C LEU A 48 -21.92 -15.49 -0.46
N SER A 49 -21.49 -14.32 0.01
CA SER A 49 -21.26 -13.16 -0.84
C SER A 49 -19.85 -13.16 -1.45
N SER A 50 -19.72 -12.51 -2.60
CA SER A 50 -18.43 -12.33 -3.28
C SER A 50 -17.48 -11.46 -2.43
N GLN A 51 -16.22 -11.87 -2.35
CA GLN A 51 -15.24 -11.34 -1.41
C GLN A 51 -13.91 -11.04 -2.11
N LEU A 52 -13.18 -10.05 -1.59
CA LEU A 52 -11.83 -9.70 -1.99
C LEU A 52 -10.91 -9.68 -0.77
N TYR A 53 -9.93 -10.57 -0.74
CA TYR A 53 -8.88 -10.61 0.28
C TYR A 53 -7.66 -9.83 -0.21
N PHE A 54 -7.27 -8.78 0.51
CA PHE A 54 -6.06 -8.01 0.18
C PHE A 54 -5.11 -7.91 1.35
N GLY A 55 -3.81 -7.93 1.08
CA GLY A 55 -2.78 -7.88 2.11
C GLY A 55 -1.41 -8.39 1.62
N PRO A 56 -0.37 -8.30 2.46
CA PRO A 56 1.00 -8.66 2.10
C PRO A 56 1.12 -10.14 1.66
N PRO A 57 2.20 -10.54 0.96
CA PRO A 57 2.43 -11.95 0.63
C PRO A 57 2.49 -12.81 1.90
N GLY A 58 2.23 -14.11 1.77
CA GLY A 58 2.29 -15.04 2.90
C GLY A 58 1.22 -14.96 3.98
N CYS A 59 0.36 -13.93 4.01
CA CYS A 59 -0.59 -13.74 5.11
C CYS A 59 -1.84 -14.65 5.08
N GLY A 60 -1.92 -15.59 4.12
CA GLY A 60 -3.00 -16.58 4.06
C GLY A 60 -4.20 -16.23 3.17
N LYS A 61 -4.13 -15.21 2.29
CA LYS A 61 -5.23 -14.82 1.38
C LYS A 61 -5.85 -16.00 0.60
N SER A 62 -5.02 -16.72 -0.17
CA SER A 62 -5.48 -17.85 -0.97
C SER A 62 -5.98 -19.01 -0.12
N THR A 63 -5.39 -19.21 1.06
CA THR A 63 -5.86 -20.21 2.03
C THR A 63 -7.25 -19.85 2.56
N LEU A 64 -7.51 -18.59 2.91
CA LEU A 64 -8.83 -18.14 3.36
C LEU A 64 -9.89 -18.27 2.25
N ALA A 65 -9.56 -17.89 1.01
CA ALA A 65 -10.47 -18.09 -0.11
C ALA A 65 -10.83 -19.58 -0.31
N LEU A 66 -9.86 -20.47 -0.17
CA LEU A 66 -10.08 -21.92 -0.23
C LEU A 66 -10.95 -22.42 0.94
N LEU A 67 -10.66 -21.99 2.17
CA LEU A 67 -11.44 -22.38 3.35
C LEU A 67 -12.91 -21.93 3.23
N MET A 68 -13.15 -20.71 2.76
CA MET A 68 -14.51 -20.22 2.51
C MET A 68 -15.24 -21.03 1.43
N ALA A 69 -14.53 -21.40 0.35
CA ALA A 69 -15.11 -22.25 -0.69
C ALA A 69 -15.45 -23.64 -0.15
N MET A 70 -14.56 -24.24 0.64
CA MET A 70 -14.79 -25.55 1.28
C MET A 70 -15.97 -25.49 2.25
N GLU A 71 -16.04 -24.47 3.10
CA GLU A 71 -17.14 -24.28 4.06
C GLU A 71 -18.49 -24.10 3.37
N SER A 72 -18.51 -23.43 2.20
CA SER A 72 -19.75 -23.22 1.43
C SER A 72 -20.35 -24.50 0.82
N GLY A 73 -19.54 -25.56 0.67
CA GLY A 73 -19.94 -26.79 -0.01
C GLY A 73 -20.25 -26.63 -1.51
N LEU A 74 -20.04 -25.45 -2.10
CA LEU A 74 -20.34 -25.18 -3.49
C LEU A 74 -19.23 -25.73 -4.41
N PRO A 75 -19.58 -26.29 -5.59
CA PRO A 75 -18.60 -26.60 -6.63
C PRO A 75 -17.84 -25.34 -7.02
N TYR A 76 -16.51 -25.40 -6.88
CA TYR A 76 -15.64 -24.25 -7.13
C TYR A 76 -14.55 -24.53 -8.16
N LEU A 77 -14.14 -23.48 -8.86
CA LEU A 77 -12.98 -23.46 -9.75
C LEU A 77 -11.96 -22.46 -9.22
N ARG A 78 -10.70 -22.85 -9.12
CA ARG A 78 -9.60 -21.94 -8.79
C ARG A 78 -8.78 -21.60 -10.01
N VAL A 79 -8.50 -20.32 -10.20
CA VAL A 79 -7.76 -19.76 -11.33
C VAL A 79 -6.77 -18.71 -10.80
N SER A 80 -5.57 -18.68 -11.37
CA SER A 80 -4.60 -17.59 -11.19
C SER A 80 -4.44 -16.85 -12.52
N ALA A 81 -3.88 -15.63 -12.50
CA ALA A 81 -3.68 -14.77 -13.67
C ALA A 81 -3.08 -15.48 -14.91
N PRO A 82 -3.32 -14.98 -16.14
CA PRO A 82 -3.81 -15.84 -17.22
C PRO A 82 -2.71 -16.47 -18.07
N GLU A 83 -2.54 -17.78 -17.96
CA GLU A 83 -2.15 -18.62 -19.11
C GLU A 83 -3.37 -18.93 -20.00
N ALA A 84 -4.60 -18.77 -19.48
CA ALA A 84 -5.85 -19.03 -20.19
C ALA A 84 -6.58 -17.70 -20.51
N GLY A 85 -6.89 -17.46 -21.78
CA GLY A 85 -7.69 -16.30 -22.21
C GLY A 85 -9.13 -16.34 -21.68
N LEU A 86 -9.84 -15.20 -21.69
CA LEU A 86 -11.22 -15.07 -21.21
C LEU A 86 -12.21 -16.05 -21.86
N ALA A 87 -11.97 -16.42 -23.12
CA ALA A 87 -12.79 -17.40 -23.83
C ALA A 87 -12.72 -18.79 -23.20
N GLU A 88 -11.53 -19.20 -22.75
CA GLU A 88 -11.33 -20.49 -22.08
C GLU A 88 -11.88 -20.47 -20.66
N LEU A 89 -11.68 -19.34 -19.95
CA LEU A 89 -12.29 -19.14 -18.64
C LEU A 89 -13.82 -19.25 -18.72
N ARG A 90 -14.46 -18.62 -19.71
CA ARG A 90 -15.92 -18.69 -19.91
C ARG A 90 -16.42 -20.12 -20.09
N LYS A 91 -15.67 -20.99 -20.77
CA LYS A 91 -16.03 -22.41 -20.91
C LYS A 91 -15.91 -23.15 -19.58
N ARG A 92 -14.84 -22.89 -18.83
CA ARG A 92 -14.53 -23.57 -17.57
C ARG A 92 -15.44 -23.17 -16.41
N ILE A 93 -15.97 -21.94 -16.40
CA ILE A 93 -16.90 -21.49 -15.36
C ILE A 93 -18.33 -22.00 -15.55
N LYS A 94 -18.68 -22.59 -16.70
CA LYS A 94 -20.05 -23.04 -16.97
C LYS A 94 -20.46 -24.13 -15.98
N GLY A 95 -21.50 -23.86 -15.18
CA GLY A 95 -22.00 -24.78 -14.15
C GLY A 95 -21.21 -24.75 -12.83
N ILE A 96 -20.19 -23.90 -12.72
CA ILE A 96 -19.46 -23.65 -11.47
C ILE A 96 -20.13 -22.49 -10.74
N ARG A 97 -20.44 -22.68 -9.44
CA ARG A 97 -21.13 -21.66 -8.63
C ARG A 97 -20.16 -20.72 -7.90
N LEU A 98 -18.91 -21.13 -7.71
CA LEU A 98 -17.90 -20.34 -7.01
C LEU A 98 -16.58 -20.29 -7.78
N LEU A 99 -16.06 -19.09 -8.00
CA LEU A 99 -14.78 -18.85 -8.65
C LEU A 99 -13.78 -18.28 -7.64
N ILE A 100 -12.66 -18.96 -7.44
CA ILE A 100 -11.51 -18.42 -6.71
C ILE A 100 -10.54 -17.84 -7.73
N LEU A 101 -10.23 -16.56 -7.60
CA LEU A 101 -9.35 -15.83 -8.50
C LEU A 101 -8.16 -15.24 -7.75
N ASP A 102 -6.99 -15.84 -7.94
CA ASP A 102 -5.76 -15.35 -7.34
C ASP A 102 -5.13 -14.23 -8.17
N GLU A 103 -4.51 -13.27 -7.47
CA GLU A 103 -3.76 -12.16 -8.07
C GLU A 103 -4.61 -11.29 -9.01
N LEU A 104 -5.82 -10.87 -8.57
CA LEU A 104 -6.78 -10.08 -9.35
C LEU A 104 -6.16 -8.80 -9.97
N HIS A 105 -5.17 -8.18 -9.31
CA HIS A 105 -4.47 -7.01 -9.84
C HIS A 105 -3.76 -7.25 -11.18
N ARG A 106 -3.44 -8.51 -11.53
CA ARG A 106 -2.83 -8.87 -12.80
C ARG A 106 -3.82 -8.88 -13.98
N PHE A 107 -5.11 -8.81 -13.71
CA PHE A 107 -6.14 -8.75 -14.74
C PHE A 107 -6.27 -7.30 -15.24
N SER A 108 -6.20 -7.10 -16.55
CA SER A 108 -6.51 -5.81 -17.17
C SER A 108 -7.94 -5.38 -16.85
N LYS A 109 -8.23 -4.07 -16.95
CA LYS A 109 -9.58 -3.52 -16.67
C LYS A 109 -10.68 -4.23 -17.47
N ALA A 110 -10.45 -4.50 -18.76
CA ALA A 110 -11.40 -5.22 -19.59
C ALA A 110 -11.65 -6.67 -19.12
N GLN A 111 -10.61 -7.34 -18.60
CA GLN A 111 -10.74 -8.68 -18.03
C GLN A 111 -11.43 -8.66 -16.65
N GLN A 112 -11.35 -7.57 -15.90
CA GLN A 112 -12.12 -7.41 -14.66
C GLN A 112 -13.61 -7.16 -14.96
N ASP A 113 -13.90 -6.34 -15.97
CA ASP A 113 -15.28 -6.01 -16.36
C ASP A 113 -16.04 -7.22 -16.91
N PHE A 114 -15.33 -8.25 -17.41
CA PHE A 114 -15.90 -9.54 -17.80
C PHE A 114 -16.72 -10.19 -16.66
N PHE A 115 -16.34 -9.99 -15.40
CA PHE A 115 -17.02 -10.60 -14.25
C PHE A 115 -18.31 -9.88 -13.84
N LEU A 116 -18.54 -8.64 -14.30
CA LEU A 116 -19.67 -7.84 -13.83
C LEU A 116 -21.05 -8.47 -14.13
N PRO A 117 -21.37 -8.90 -15.37
CA PRO A 117 -22.69 -9.43 -15.67
C PRO A 117 -22.99 -10.74 -14.92
N ILE A 118 -21.97 -11.58 -14.72
CA ILE A 118 -22.09 -12.88 -14.07
C ILE A 118 -22.14 -12.77 -12.53
N LEU A 119 -21.60 -11.69 -11.97
CA LEU A 119 -21.80 -11.33 -10.56
C LEU A 119 -23.18 -10.72 -10.31
N GLU A 120 -23.66 -9.85 -11.21
CA GLU A 120 -24.97 -9.19 -11.10
C GLU A 120 -26.13 -10.17 -11.22
N SER A 121 -26.01 -11.16 -12.10
CA SER A 121 -27.00 -12.22 -12.25
C SER A 121 -26.96 -13.26 -11.13
N GLY A 122 -25.94 -13.24 -10.26
CA GLY A 122 -25.72 -14.25 -9.23
C GLY A 122 -25.32 -15.62 -9.78
N GLU A 123 -24.88 -15.70 -11.03
CA GLU A 123 -24.41 -16.94 -11.66
C GLU A 123 -23.18 -17.48 -10.92
N ILE A 124 -22.28 -16.57 -10.51
CA ILE A 124 -21.06 -16.91 -9.77
C ILE A 124 -20.93 -16.13 -8.45
N ILE A 125 -20.29 -16.76 -7.48
CA ILE A 125 -19.70 -16.11 -6.30
C ILE A 125 -18.19 -16.00 -6.54
N LEU A 126 -17.62 -14.79 -6.43
CA LEU A 126 -16.20 -14.55 -6.66
C LEU A 126 -15.46 -14.39 -5.33
N LEU A 127 -14.47 -15.25 -5.09
CA LEU A 127 -13.49 -15.12 -4.01
C LEU A 127 -12.14 -14.71 -4.61
N ALA A 128 -11.83 -13.43 -4.59
CA ALA A 128 -10.63 -12.88 -5.20
C ALA A 128 -9.51 -12.60 -4.18
N THR A 129 -8.25 -12.70 -4.62
CA THR A 129 -7.09 -12.30 -3.80
C THR A 129 -6.22 -11.27 -4.52
N THR A 130 -5.60 -10.38 -3.76
CA THR A 130 -4.62 -9.42 -4.32
C THR A 130 -3.59 -9.00 -3.27
N THR A 131 -2.35 -8.74 -3.70
CA THR A 131 -1.28 -8.17 -2.86
C THR A 131 -1.29 -6.64 -2.89
N GLU A 132 -1.78 -6.05 -3.97
CA GLU A 132 -1.84 -4.60 -4.16
C GLU A 132 -3.08 -3.98 -3.49
N ASN A 133 -3.00 -2.69 -3.18
CA ASN A 133 -4.15 -1.96 -2.66
C ASN A 133 -5.27 -1.92 -3.72
N PRO A 134 -6.46 -2.46 -3.42
CA PRO A 134 -7.53 -2.61 -4.39
C PRO A 134 -8.04 -1.27 -4.97
N SER A 135 -7.88 -0.15 -4.26
CA SER A 135 -8.33 1.16 -4.77
C SER A 135 -7.59 1.61 -6.04
N PHE A 136 -6.42 1.03 -6.32
CA PHE A 136 -5.62 1.34 -7.50
C PHE A 136 -5.68 0.25 -8.57
N SER A 137 -5.73 -1.02 -8.15
CA SER A 137 -5.59 -2.17 -9.06
C SER A 137 -6.90 -2.82 -9.48
N VAL A 138 -8.02 -2.49 -8.82
CA VAL A 138 -9.34 -3.07 -9.12
C VAL A 138 -10.31 -1.98 -9.57
N THR A 139 -11.12 -2.26 -10.60
CA THR A 139 -12.14 -1.30 -11.08
C THR A 139 -13.18 -1.01 -10.00
N ARG A 140 -13.68 0.24 -9.95
CA ARG A 140 -14.69 0.66 -8.96
C ARG A 140 -15.99 -0.15 -9.09
N GLN A 141 -16.33 -0.53 -10.32
CA GLN A 141 -17.49 -1.34 -10.66
C GLN A 141 -17.39 -2.74 -10.07
N LEU A 142 -16.21 -3.35 -10.10
CA LEU A 142 -16.01 -4.66 -9.50
C LEU A 142 -15.98 -4.55 -7.97
N LEU A 143 -15.28 -3.54 -7.42
CA LEU A 143 -15.22 -3.31 -5.97
C LEU A 143 -16.58 -3.10 -5.32
N SER A 144 -17.52 -2.44 -5.99
CA SER A 144 -18.86 -2.22 -5.44
C SER A 144 -19.68 -3.50 -5.26
N ARG A 145 -19.21 -4.64 -5.80
CA ARG A 145 -19.86 -5.96 -5.74
C ARG A 145 -19.09 -6.95 -4.85
N LEU A 146 -18.00 -6.53 -4.22
CA LEU A 146 -17.14 -7.38 -3.40
C LEU A 146 -17.08 -6.88 -1.95
N HIS A 147 -17.18 -7.79 -0.99
CA HIS A 147 -16.80 -7.50 0.38
C HIS A 147 -15.29 -7.53 0.52
N VAL A 148 -14.70 -6.38 0.81
CA VAL A 148 -13.24 -6.22 0.89
C VAL A 148 -12.75 -6.52 2.31
N HIS A 149 -11.81 -7.46 2.41
CA HIS A 149 -11.19 -7.90 3.66
C HIS A 149 -9.69 -7.60 3.65
N LYS A 150 -9.24 -6.76 4.59
CA LYS A 150 -7.83 -6.45 4.79
C LYS A 150 -7.19 -7.49 5.72
N LEU A 151 -6.20 -8.21 5.20
CA LEU A 151 -5.33 -9.08 5.96
C LEU A 151 -4.07 -8.31 6.39
N ARG A 152 -3.52 -8.68 7.54
CA ARG A 152 -2.26 -8.14 8.08
C ARG A 152 -1.12 -9.15 7.90
N ALA A 153 0.12 -8.67 7.96
CA ALA A 153 1.27 -9.54 8.15
C ALA A 153 1.10 -10.36 9.44
N LEU A 154 1.61 -11.59 9.45
CA LEU A 154 1.51 -12.47 10.61
C LEU A 154 2.45 -11.99 11.72
N SER A 155 2.02 -12.10 12.97
CA SER A 155 2.86 -11.77 14.13
C SER A 155 3.93 -12.85 14.36
N ARG A 156 4.98 -12.51 15.12
CA ARG A 156 6.02 -13.48 15.50
C ARG A 156 5.44 -14.74 16.19
N PRO A 157 4.52 -14.64 17.17
CA PRO A 157 3.91 -15.83 17.77
C PRO A 157 3.12 -16.68 16.76
N GLU A 158 2.40 -16.05 15.84
CA GLU A 158 1.64 -16.75 14.79
C GLU A 158 2.58 -17.50 13.83
N LEU A 159 3.68 -16.87 13.43
CA LEU A 159 4.70 -17.50 12.60
C LEU A 159 5.42 -18.63 13.34
N GLN A 160 5.74 -18.49 14.62
CA GLN A 160 6.40 -19.53 15.40
C GLN A 160 5.54 -20.80 15.51
N GLU A 161 4.22 -20.65 15.66
CA GLU A 161 3.28 -21.76 15.60
C GLU A 161 3.29 -22.44 14.21
N ILE A 162 3.30 -21.65 13.13
CA ILE A 162 3.39 -22.16 11.76
C ILE A 162 4.71 -22.90 11.52
N ALA A 163 5.84 -22.36 12.00
CA ALA A 163 7.17 -22.94 11.87
C ALA A 163 7.23 -24.31 12.55
N THR A 164 6.71 -24.37 13.79
CA THR A 164 6.64 -25.60 14.59
C THR A 164 5.80 -26.66 13.87
N ARG A 165 4.63 -26.28 13.35
CA ARG A 165 3.77 -27.17 12.58
C ARG A 165 4.46 -27.68 11.31
N GLY A 166 5.23 -26.82 10.64
CA GLY A 166 6.04 -27.17 9.47
C GLY A 166 7.12 -28.21 9.79
N ALA A 167 7.92 -27.98 10.83
CA ALA A 167 8.98 -28.90 11.27
C ALA A 167 8.42 -30.28 11.66
N GLN A 168 7.30 -30.31 12.39
CA GLN A 168 6.59 -31.54 12.74
C GLN A 168 6.10 -32.31 11.51
N ALA A 169 5.54 -31.62 10.51
CA ALA A 169 5.05 -32.23 9.28
C ALA A 169 6.16 -32.82 8.38
N LEU A 170 7.40 -32.34 8.56
CA LEU A 170 8.61 -32.87 7.93
C LEU A 170 9.30 -33.95 8.78
N ARG A 171 8.91 -34.11 10.06
CA ARG A 171 9.61 -34.93 11.05
C ARG A 171 11.09 -34.55 11.16
N ALA A 172 11.39 -33.27 11.02
CA ALA A 172 12.74 -32.74 11.10
C ALA A 172 13.00 -32.22 12.51
N ASP A 173 14.12 -32.65 13.10
CA ASP A 173 14.62 -32.06 14.34
C ASP A 173 15.30 -30.72 14.00
N ILE A 174 14.60 -29.63 14.28
CA ILE A 174 15.07 -28.25 14.14
C ILE A 174 14.91 -27.60 15.52
N PRO A 175 16.00 -27.11 16.14
CA PRO A 175 15.95 -26.44 17.43
C PRO A 175 14.94 -25.28 17.46
N VAL A 176 14.33 -25.03 18.61
CA VAL A 176 13.33 -23.96 18.75
C VAL A 176 13.95 -22.60 18.44
N GLU A 177 15.18 -22.38 18.91
CA GLU A 177 15.99 -21.19 18.67
C GLU A 177 16.23 -20.98 17.17
N SER A 178 16.44 -22.06 16.42
CA SER A 178 16.55 -22.02 14.96
C SER A 178 15.23 -21.65 14.29
N LEU A 179 14.10 -22.20 14.75
CA LEU A 179 12.77 -21.80 14.26
C LEU A 179 12.47 -20.32 14.55
N GLU A 180 12.97 -19.79 15.67
CA GLU A 180 12.88 -18.36 16.00
C GLU A 180 13.71 -17.49 15.05
N VAL A 181 14.91 -17.95 14.66
CA VAL A 181 15.71 -17.31 13.61
C VAL A 181 14.94 -17.30 12.29
N LEU A 182 14.43 -18.46 11.85
CA LEU A 182 13.64 -18.58 10.60
C LEU A 182 12.37 -17.72 10.62
N THR A 183 11.72 -17.60 11.78
CA THR A 183 10.55 -16.75 12.00
C THR A 183 10.92 -15.27 11.90
N SER A 184 12.07 -14.87 12.44
CA SER A 184 12.52 -13.47 12.43
C SER A 184 12.84 -13.00 11.01
N VAL A 185 13.48 -13.85 10.21
CA VAL A 185 13.74 -13.59 8.78
C VAL A 185 12.52 -13.82 7.88
N SER A 186 11.38 -14.16 8.50
CA SER A 186 10.02 -14.28 7.98
C SER A 186 9.40 -13.07 7.31
N HIS A 187 9.61 -11.95 7.99
CA HIS A 187 8.93 -10.67 7.82
C HIS A 187 7.39 -10.76 7.72
N GLY A 188 6.79 -11.68 8.47
CA GLY A 188 5.34 -11.87 8.47
C GLY A 188 4.79 -12.75 7.34
N ASP A 189 5.66 -13.33 6.50
CA ASP A 189 5.30 -14.20 5.36
C ASP A 189 5.44 -15.69 5.72
N ALA A 190 4.30 -16.36 5.93
CA ALA A 190 4.30 -17.79 6.24
C ALA A 190 4.77 -18.69 5.09
N ARG A 191 4.65 -18.26 3.83
CA ARG A 191 5.12 -19.07 2.69
C ARG A 191 6.64 -19.05 2.66
N THR A 192 7.25 -17.89 2.81
CA THR A 192 8.70 -17.74 2.96
C THR A 192 9.20 -18.56 4.14
N LEU A 193 8.57 -18.42 5.31
CA LEU A 193 8.89 -19.21 6.50
C LEU A 193 8.90 -20.72 6.20
N LEU A 194 7.84 -21.25 5.60
CA LEU A 194 7.72 -22.69 5.35
C LEU A 194 8.74 -23.18 4.32
N ASN A 195 9.09 -22.36 3.33
CA ASN A 195 10.18 -22.68 2.41
C ASN A 195 11.53 -22.74 3.15
N LEU A 196 11.77 -21.84 4.11
CA LEU A 196 12.98 -21.86 4.93
C LEU A 196 13.02 -23.07 5.87
N VAL A 197 11.88 -23.40 6.51
CA VAL A 197 11.77 -24.61 7.33
C VAL A 197 12.03 -25.87 6.49
N GLU A 198 11.47 -25.94 5.29
CA GLU A 198 11.72 -27.04 4.34
C GLU A 198 13.19 -27.11 3.90
N TYR A 199 13.81 -25.98 3.58
CA TYR A 199 15.22 -25.90 3.24
C TYR A 199 16.12 -26.34 4.41
N THR A 200 15.91 -25.81 5.62
CA THR A 200 16.65 -26.20 6.83
C THR A 200 16.49 -27.68 7.16
N SER A 201 15.30 -28.26 6.94
CA SER A 201 15.08 -29.69 7.18
C SER A 201 15.95 -30.61 6.31
N GLN A 202 16.39 -30.12 5.14
CA GLN A 202 17.22 -30.87 4.20
C GLN A 202 18.72 -30.76 4.51
N MET A 203 19.10 -29.87 5.43
CA MET A 203 20.47 -29.73 5.89
C MET A 203 20.88 -30.88 6.84
N PRO A 204 22.19 -31.18 6.95
CA PRO A 204 22.73 -32.00 8.03
C PRO A 204 22.33 -31.44 9.41
N GLU A 205 22.06 -32.31 10.39
CA GLU A 205 21.58 -31.92 11.73
C GLU A 205 22.50 -30.92 12.44
N GLU A 206 23.81 -31.09 12.29
CA GLU A 206 24.83 -30.16 12.81
C GLU A 206 24.68 -28.72 12.30
N ASN A 207 24.14 -28.54 11.09
CA ASN A 207 23.97 -27.23 10.45
C ASN A 207 22.59 -26.62 10.70
N ARG A 208 21.69 -27.33 11.40
CA ARG A 208 20.36 -26.82 11.76
C ARG A 208 20.38 -25.95 13.02
N GLN A 209 21.52 -25.86 13.71
CA GLN A 209 21.72 -24.99 14.87
C GLN A 209 21.76 -23.51 14.47
N PRO A 210 21.42 -22.56 15.36
CA PRO A 210 21.34 -21.14 15.03
C PRO A 210 22.60 -20.59 14.36
N ASP A 211 23.78 -20.94 14.88
CA ASP A 211 25.08 -20.49 14.34
C ASP A 211 25.32 -20.99 12.90
N GLY A 212 24.85 -22.20 12.58
CA GLY A 212 24.96 -22.79 11.23
C GLY A 212 24.02 -22.15 10.21
N LEU A 213 22.86 -21.65 10.66
CA LEU A 213 21.87 -21.01 9.79
C LEU A 213 22.38 -19.69 9.22
N HIS A 214 23.09 -18.88 10.02
CA HIS A 214 23.57 -17.57 9.58
C HIS A 214 24.53 -17.63 8.37
N ALA A 215 25.26 -18.74 8.20
CA ALA A 215 26.20 -18.92 7.09
C ALA A 215 25.58 -19.58 5.84
N LEU A 216 24.40 -20.21 5.97
CA LEU A 216 23.82 -21.10 4.95
C LEU A 216 22.43 -20.65 4.48
N LEU A 217 21.81 -19.70 5.16
CA LEU A 217 20.56 -19.09 4.71
C LEU A 217 20.83 -18.24 3.44
N PRO A 218 19.94 -18.29 2.43
CA PRO A 218 20.11 -17.49 1.22
C PRO A 218 20.26 -15.99 1.53
N ASP A 219 21.15 -15.29 0.82
CA ASP A 219 21.40 -13.84 0.99
C ASP A 219 20.12 -12.96 0.98
N MET A 220 19.06 -13.47 0.35
CA MET A 220 17.73 -12.86 0.25
C MET A 220 17.00 -12.73 1.60
N VAL A 221 17.44 -13.47 2.61
CA VAL A 221 16.81 -13.66 3.94
C VAL A 221 17.44 -12.74 5.00
N ILE A 222 18.71 -12.38 4.82
CA ILE A 222 19.49 -11.52 5.74
C ILE A 222 19.09 -10.05 5.61
N ARG A 223 18.59 -9.62 4.45
CA ARG A 223 18.29 -8.18 4.20
C ARG A 223 16.96 -7.69 4.78
N GLY A 224 16.01 -8.58 5.10
CA GLY A 224 14.70 -8.14 5.60
C GLY A 224 14.66 -7.84 7.10
N ASP A 225 15.78 -8.04 7.82
CA ASP A 225 15.94 -8.07 9.29
C ASP A 225 15.54 -6.80 10.10
N ARG A 226 14.63 -5.94 9.63
CA ARG A 226 14.15 -4.81 10.45
C ARG A 226 12.63 -4.69 10.45
N ASP A 227 12.09 -4.86 11.65
CA ASP A 227 10.67 -4.95 12.02
C ASP A 227 9.70 -4.02 11.27
N GLY A 228 8.46 -4.48 11.15
CA GLY A 228 7.30 -3.69 10.72
C GLY A 228 7.06 -2.39 11.53
N ASP A 229 7.67 -2.24 12.71
CA ASP A 229 7.71 -0.97 13.44
C ASP A 229 9.02 -0.19 13.20
N SER A 230 10.14 -0.91 13.07
CA SER A 230 11.46 -0.30 12.81
C SER A 230 11.49 0.49 11.51
N HIS A 231 10.86 0.02 10.43
CA HIS A 231 10.86 0.78 9.17
C HIS A 231 10.11 2.12 9.28
N TYR A 232 8.96 2.17 9.98
CA TYR A 232 8.25 3.42 10.23
C TYR A 232 9.03 4.33 11.16
N GLU A 233 9.71 3.77 12.16
CA GLU A 233 10.59 4.52 13.06
C GLU A 233 11.78 5.12 12.31
N LEU A 234 12.47 4.35 11.47
CA LEU A 234 13.59 4.80 10.64
C LEU A 234 13.14 5.85 9.61
N ALA A 235 12.02 5.63 8.93
CA ALA A 235 11.46 6.62 8.00
C ALA A 235 10.98 7.89 8.72
N SER A 236 10.47 7.75 9.93
CA SER A 236 10.11 8.86 10.82
C SER A 236 11.35 9.62 11.27
N ALA A 237 12.42 8.91 11.63
CA ALA A 237 13.69 9.46 12.06
C ALA A 237 14.37 10.21 10.89
N LEU A 238 14.44 9.61 9.70
CA LEU A 238 14.91 10.28 8.48
C LEU A 238 14.23 11.63 8.25
N ILE A 239 12.88 11.67 8.28
CA ILE A 239 12.14 12.92 8.07
C ILE A 239 12.34 13.90 9.23
N LYS A 240 12.42 13.43 10.48
CA LYS A 240 12.72 14.29 11.64
C LYS A 240 14.12 14.87 11.56
N SER A 241 15.12 14.13 11.09
CA SER A 241 16.48 14.61 10.87
C SER A 241 16.53 15.65 9.76
N ILE A 242 15.86 15.41 8.63
CA ILE A 242 15.71 16.41 7.57
C ILE A 242 15.06 17.68 8.12
N ARG A 243 13.92 17.56 8.81
CA ARG A 243 13.20 18.69 9.44
C ARG A 243 14.05 19.41 10.48
N GLY A 244 14.84 18.67 11.25
CA GLY A 244 15.79 19.17 12.25
C GLY A 244 17.06 19.78 11.65
N SER A 245 17.23 19.70 10.32
CA SER A 245 18.40 20.18 9.58
C SER A 245 19.71 19.49 9.99
N ASP A 246 19.62 18.18 10.25
CA ASP A 246 20.77 17.32 10.55
C ASP A 246 21.06 16.41 9.32
N PRO A 247 22.02 16.78 8.45
CA PRO A 247 22.33 16.02 7.24
C PRO A 247 22.97 14.66 7.55
N ASP A 248 23.78 14.57 8.60
CA ASP A 248 24.46 13.34 9.00
C ASP A 248 23.44 12.30 9.46
N ALA A 249 22.53 12.69 10.35
CA ALA A 249 21.45 11.81 10.80
C ALA A 249 20.49 11.46 9.66
N ALA A 250 20.20 12.40 8.74
CA ALA A 250 19.36 12.11 7.57
C ALA A 250 19.99 11.02 6.68
N VAL A 251 21.28 11.15 6.33
CA VAL A 251 21.97 10.13 5.54
C VAL A 251 22.10 8.82 6.30
N TYR A 252 22.36 8.86 7.62
CA TYR A 252 22.42 7.65 8.44
C TYR A 252 21.11 6.87 8.42
N TYR A 253 19.97 7.51 8.65
CA TYR A 253 18.67 6.83 8.63
C TYR A 253 18.25 6.41 7.22
N LEU A 254 18.64 7.17 6.19
CA LEU A 254 18.50 6.74 4.79
C LEU A 254 19.28 5.45 4.54
N ALA A 255 20.56 5.40 4.91
CA ALA A 255 21.37 4.20 4.77
C ALA A 255 20.77 3.03 5.57
N CYS A 256 20.30 3.28 6.80
CA CYS A 256 19.63 2.25 7.59
C CYS A 256 18.41 1.63 6.90
N LEU A 257 17.61 2.43 6.18
CA LEU A 257 16.48 1.97 5.38
C LEU A 257 16.94 1.18 4.14
N MET A 258 17.98 1.66 3.45
CA MET A 258 18.47 1.01 2.24
C MET A 258 19.15 -0.33 2.53
N GLU A 259 20.01 -0.38 3.55
CA GLU A 259 20.69 -1.59 3.98
C GLU A 259 19.72 -2.63 4.56
N SER A 260 18.57 -2.18 5.11
CA SER A 260 17.49 -3.07 5.54
C SER A 260 16.52 -3.46 4.42
N GLY A 261 16.86 -3.19 3.16
CA GLY A 261 16.07 -3.63 2.00
C GLY A 261 14.72 -2.94 1.83
N GLU A 262 14.52 -1.74 2.38
CA GLU A 262 13.29 -0.96 2.19
C GLU A 262 13.05 -0.64 0.70
N ASP A 263 11.78 -0.53 0.30
CA ASP A 263 11.43 -0.15 -1.08
C ASP A 263 11.98 1.27 -1.39
N PRO A 264 12.89 1.42 -2.37
CA PRO A 264 13.39 2.73 -2.82
C PRO A 264 12.26 3.72 -3.17
N ARG A 265 11.14 3.22 -3.69
CA ARG A 265 9.98 4.06 -4.01
C ARG A 265 9.30 4.56 -2.74
N PHE A 266 9.33 3.81 -1.65
CA PHE A 266 8.83 4.29 -0.36
C PHE A 266 9.68 5.43 0.17
N VAL A 267 11.00 5.28 0.18
CA VAL A 267 11.92 6.31 0.68
C VAL A 267 11.82 7.60 -0.15
N THR A 268 11.85 7.49 -1.48
CA THR A 268 11.73 8.66 -2.38
C THR A 268 10.38 9.38 -2.23
N ARG A 269 9.27 8.66 -2.01
CA ARG A 269 7.97 9.28 -1.63
C ARG A 269 8.08 10.11 -0.36
N ARG A 270 8.82 9.63 0.65
CA ARG A 270 9.02 10.36 1.92
C ARG A 270 9.85 11.63 1.72
N LEU A 271 10.89 11.59 0.88
CA LEU A 271 11.68 12.77 0.51
C LEU A 271 10.83 13.83 -0.21
N ILE A 272 9.98 13.42 -1.17
CA ILE A 272 9.05 14.32 -1.87
C ILE A 272 8.09 14.99 -0.88
N LEU A 273 7.54 14.24 0.08
CA LEU A 273 6.65 14.80 1.10
C LEU A 273 7.38 15.81 1.98
N SER A 274 8.60 15.51 2.42
CA SER A 274 9.38 16.43 3.24
C SER A 274 9.76 17.71 2.49
N ALA A 275 10.09 17.60 1.19
CA ALA A 275 10.31 18.77 0.33
C ALA A 275 9.10 19.71 0.30
N GLY A 276 7.87 19.17 0.24
CA GLY A 276 6.64 19.97 0.24
C GLY A 276 6.18 20.46 1.62
N GLU A 277 6.36 19.64 2.66
CA GLU A 277 5.87 19.90 4.02
C GLU A 277 6.84 20.73 4.85
N ASP A 278 8.13 20.38 4.82
CA ASP A 278 9.15 20.92 5.73
C ASP A 278 9.96 22.05 5.09
N ILE A 279 10.19 22.01 3.77
CA ILE A 279 10.94 23.03 3.03
C ILE A 279 9.99 24.05 2.37
N GLY A 280 9.03 23.58 1.57
CA GLY A 280 7.98 24.40 0.98
C GLY A 280 8.51 25.60 0.18
N LEU A 281 7.98 26.80 0.45
CA LEU A 281 8.38 28.02 -0.27
C LEU A 281 9.67 28.66 0.25
N ALA A 282 10.28 28.14 1.32
CA ALA A 282 11.60 28.58 1.72
C ALA A 282 12.64 28.23 0.64
N ASP A 283 12.45 27.10 -0.05
CA ASP A 283 13.20 26.76 -1.26
C ASP A 283 12.35 25.95 -2.26
N PRO A 284 11.76 26.61 -3.27
CA PRO A 284 10.91 25.95 -4.27
C PRO A 284 11.61 24.86 -5.10
N GLN A 285 12.94 24.82 -5.15
CA GLN A 285 13.68 23.80 -5.91
C GLN A 285 13.68 22.43 -5.22
N ALA A 286 13.45 22.38 -3.89
CA ALA A 286 13.47 21.15 -3.12
C ALA A 286 12.50 20.08 -3.64
N LEU A 287 11.29 20.48 -4.06
CA LEU A 287 10.32 19.52 -4.62
C LEU A 287 10.79 18.96 -5.96
N GLN A 288 11.40 19.80 -6.81
CA GLN A 288 11.92 19.37 -8.10
C GLN A 288 13.10 18.41 -7.92
N MET A 289 14.01 18.72 -7.00
CA MET A 289 15.12 17.83 -6.62
C MET A 289 14.59 16.45 -6.16
N ALA A 290 13.61 16.43 -5.27
CA ALA A 290 13.06 15.18 -4.74
C ALA A 290 12.31 14.35 -5.80
N VAL A 291 11.60 15.00 -6.74
CA VAL A 291 10.97 14.32 -7.87
C VAL A 291 12.02 13.79 -8.86
N ALA A 292 13.04 14.57 -9.18
CA ALA A 292 14.14 14.14 -10.04
C ALA A 292 14.90 12.95 -9.43
N CYS A 293 15.10 12.95 -8.12
CA CYS A 293 15.63 11.83 -7.36
C CYS A 293 14.78 10.56 -7.54
N GLN A 294 13.47 10.65 -7.36
CA GLN A 294 12.57 9.52 -7.56
C GLN A 294 12.65 8.95 -8.99
N GLN A 295 12.66 9.82 -9.99
CA GLN A 295 12.81 9.43 -11.40
C GLN A 295 14.16 8.78 -11.68
N ALA A 296 15.25 9.36 -11.13
CA ALA A 296 16.60 8.81 -11.26
C ALA A 296 16.68 7.41 -10.63
N VAL A 297 16.10 7.23 -9.43
CA VAL A 297 16.03 5.92 -8.75
C VAL A 297 15.26 4.90 -9.58
N GLU A 298 14.12 5.27 -10.17
CA GLU A 298 13.34 4.36 -11.03
C GLU A 298 14.06 4.01 -12.32
N PHE A 299 14.79 4.95 -12.90
CA PHE A 299 15.51 4.75 -14.15
C PHE A 299 16.81 3.97 -13.97
N VAL A 300 17.59 4.29 -12.94
CA VAL A 300 18.91 3.69 -12.66
C VAL A 300 18.76 2.34 -11.94
N GLY A 301 17.83 2.23 -10.99
CA GLY A 301 17.69 1.06 -10.13
C GLY A 301 18.71 1.00 -8.98
N MET A 302 18.64 -0.06 -8.17
CA MET A 302 19.59 -0.32 -7.08
C MET A 302 20.69 -1.29 -7.54
N PRO A 303 21.93 -1.19 -7.02
CA PRO A 303 22.33 -0.41 -5.84
C PRO A 303 22.54 1.09 -6.07
N GLU A 304 22.90 1.54 -7.29
CA GLU A 304 23.35 2.92 -7.55
C GLU A 304 22.31 4.01 -7.25
N GLY A 305 21.04 3.66 -7.17
CA GLY A 305 19.95 4.56 -6.76
C GLY A 305 20.15 5.22 -5.39
N PHE A 306 21.00 4.68 -4.50
CA PHE A 306 21.31 5.36 -3.24
C PHE A 306 21.99 6.73 -3.45
N ILE A 307 22.73 6.90 -4.56
CA ILE A 307 23.49 8.13 -4.85
C ILE A 307 22.57 9.36 -4.96
N PRO A 308 21.57 9.39 -5.86
CA PRO A 308 20.65 10.52 -5.93
C PRO A 308 19.78 10.64 -4.68
N MET A 309 19.51 9.55 -3.95
CA MET A 309 18.79 9.63 -2.66
C MET A 309 19.60 10.33 -1.59
N ALA A 310 20.90 10.03 -1.47
CA ALA A 310 21.80 10.64 -0.51
C ALA A 310 21.97 12.14 -0.80
N GLU A 311 22.22 12.50 -2.06
CA GLU A 311 22.28 13.91 -2.49
C GLU A 311 21.00 14.66 -2.09
N THR A 312 19.84 14.08 -2.36
CA THR A 312 18.56 14.70 -2.06
C THR A 312 18.31 14.80 -0.56
N ALA A 313 18.60 13.77 0.22
CA ALA A 313 18.42 13.80 1.68
C ALA A 313 19.28 14.90 2.32
N VAL A 314 20.55 15.02 1.91
CA VAL A 314 21.45 16.09 2.35
C VAL A 314 20.93 17.46 1.92
N TYR A 315 20.52 17.60 0.66
CA TYR A 315 19.96 18.85 0.15
C TYR A 315 18.76 19.31 0.98
N LEU A 316 17.79 18.41 1.23
CA LEU A 316 16.60 18.71 2.01
C LEU A 316 16.94 19.04 3.47
N ALA A 317 17.91 18.35 4.07
CA ALA A 317 18.39 18.64 5.42
C ALA A 317 19.02 20.05 5.51
N LEU A 318 19.83 20.44 4.53
CA LEU A 318 20.49 21.75 4.49
C LEU A 318 19.57 22.90 4.02
N ALA A 319 18.46 22.59 3.34
CA ALA A 319 17.53 23.60 2.86
C ALA A 319 16.88 24.38 4.02
N LYS A 320 16.59 25.66 3.79
CA LYS A 320 15.82 26.46 4.75
C LYS A 320 14.40 25.89 4.88
N LYS A 321 13.85 25.92 6.10
CA LYS A 321 12.58 25.24 6.40
C LYS A 321 11.41 26.22 6.40
N SER A 322 10.31 25.87 5.75
CA SER A 322 9.04 26.56 5.91
C SER A 322 7.87 25.61 5.66
N ASN A 323 7.07 25.39 6.71
CA ASN A 323 5.83 24.63 6.62
C ASN A 323 4.60 25.51 6.34
N SER A 324 4.79 26.74 5.87
CA SER A 324 3.72 27.75 5.71
C SER A 324 2.61 27.29 4.76
N THR A 325 2.96 26.65 3.64
CA THR A 325 2.01 26.13 2.63
C THR A 325 1.27 24.91 3.14
N TYR A 326 1.99 23.99 3.80
CA TYR A 326 1.40 22.85 4.48
C TYR A 326 0.38 23.30 5.54
N MET A 327 0.76 24.23 6.40
CA MET A 327 -0.14 24.78 7.42
C MET A 327 -1.30 25.56 6.81
N ALA A 328 -1.10 26.26 5.68
CA ALA A 328 -2.18 26.95 4.99
C ALA A 328 -3.33 26.01 4.59
N TYR A 329 -2.99 24.86 4.00
CA TYR A 329 -3.98 23.84 3.67
C TYR A 329 -4.63 23.25 4.94
N ARG A 330 -3.84 22.95 5.98
CA ARG A 330 -4.36 22.42 7.25
C ARG A 330 -5.34 23.38 7.92
N HIS A 331 -5.05 24.68 7.92
CA HIS A 331 -5.95 25.70 8.46
C HIS A 331 -7.26 25.79 7.65
N ALA A 332 -7.17 25.80 6.31
CA ALA A 332 -8.36 25.83 5.46
C ALA A 332 -9.22 24.56 5.62
N SER A 333 -8.58 23.39 5.69
CA SER A 333 -9.26 22.11 5.91
C SER A 333 -9.93 22.06 7.29
N ALA A 334 -9.27 22.56 8.33
CA ALA A 334 -9.85 22.64 9.68
C ALA A 334 -11.07 23.57 9.73
N GLU A 335 -11.01 24.72 9.06
CA GLU A 335 -12.13 25.64 8.92
C GLU A 335 -13.35 24.96 8.28
N ILE A 336 -13.15 24.26 7.16
CA ILE A 336 -14.21 23.53 6.45
C ILE A 336 -14.80 22.41 7.31
N ARG A 337 -13.95 21.63 8.00
CA ARG A 337 -14.42 20.56 8.89
C ARG A 337 -15.26 21.08 10.05
N LYS A 338 -14.93 22.27 10.57
CA LYS A 338 -15.62 22.87 11.71
C LYS A 338 -16.91 23.58 11.31
N ASN A 339 -16.87 24.35 10.23
CA ASN A 339 -17.92 25.31 9.88
C ASN A 339 -18.65 25.00 8.56
N GLY A 340 -18.31 23.88 7.92
CA GLY A 340 -18.82 23.48 6.61
C GLY A 340 -18.21 24.29 5.45
N THR A 341 -18.46 23.82 4.23
CA THR A 341 -18.10 24.56 3.00
C THR A 341 -19.03 25.75 2.80
N LYS A 342 -18.48 26.90 2.42
CA LYS A 342 -19.25 28.12 2.11
C LYS A 342 -19.48 28.27 0.60
N PRO A 343 -20.59 28.90 0.18
CA PRO A 343 -20.89 29.08 -1.23
C PRO A 343 -19.86 30.00 -1.91
N VAL A 344 -19.56 29.73 -3.17
CA VAL A 344 -18.66 30.58 -3.98
C VAL A 344 -19.35 31.93 -4.25
N PRO A 345 -18.65 33.08 -4.10
CA PRO A 345 -19.19 34.40 -4.46
C PRO A 345 -19.71 34.46 -5.90
N MET A 346 -20.82 35.16 -6.14
CA MET A 346 -21.52 35.16 -7.43
C MET A 346 -20.65 35.61 -8.61
N HIS A 347 -19.82 36.64 -8.41
CA HIS A 347 -18.89 37.15 -9.42
C HIS A 347 -17.76 36.16 -9.74
N LEU A 348 -17.47 35.18 -8.89
CA LEU A 348 -16.49 34.13 -9.16
C LEU A 348 -17.09 32.86 -9.79
N ARG A 349 -18.43 32.75 -9.86
CA ARG A 349 -19.08 31.58 -10.46
C ARG A 349 -18.97 31.59 -11.98
N ASN A 350 -18.87 30.40 -12.57
CA ASN A 350 -18.87 30.27 -14.02
C ASN A 350 -20.29 30.42 -14.59
N ALA A 351 -20.47 31.27 -15.60
CA ALA A 351 -21.74 31.53 -16.26
C ALA A 351 -21.79 30.87 -17.65
N SER A 352 -21.77 29.53 -17.65
CA SER A 352 -21.71 28.71 -18.86
C SER A 352 -23.03 28.59 -19.61
N THR A 353 -24.17 28.68 -18.92
CA THR A 353 -25.52 28.58 -19.51
C THR A 353 -26.24 29.93 -19.53
N LYS A 354 -27.27 30.07 -20.38
CA LYS A 354 -28.11 31.28 -20.42
C LYS A 354 -28.78 31.56 -19.08
N LEU A 355 -29.35 30.51 -18.47
CA LEU A 355 -29.98 30.58 -17.15
C LEU A 355 -29.01 31.05 -16.04
N GLN A 356 -27.75 30.61 -16.06
CA GLN A 356 -26.74 31.05 -15.10
C GLN A 356 -26.40 32.55 -15.24
N LYS A 357 -26.37 33.05 -16.48
CA LYS A 357 -26.18 34.50 -16.74
C LYS A 357 -27.37 35.30 -16.24
N ASP A 358 -28.59 34.81 -16.48
CA ASP A 358 -29.83 35.44 -15.99
C ASP A 358 -29.89 35.47 -14.45
N TRP A 359 -29.29 34.47 -13.78
CA TRP A 359 -29.09 34.43 -12.33
C TRP A 359 -27.92 35.28 -11.81
N GLY A 360 -27.25 36.05 -12.67
CA GLY A 360 -26.16 36.96 -12.28
C GLY A 360 -24.82 36.27 -12.01
N TYR A 361 -24.60 35.04 -12.49
CA TYR A 361 -23.28 34.39 -12.36
C TYR A 361 -22.25 35.18 -13.16
N LYS A 362 -21.02 35.31 -12.64
CA LYS A 362 -19.93 36.09 -13.25
C LYS A 362 -20.20 37.60 -13.32
N GLN A 363 -21.40 38.06 -12.97
CA GLN A 363 -21.73 39.48 -12.97
C GLN A 363 -20.85 40.20 -11.93
N GLY A 364 -20.19 41.28 -12.36
CA GLY A 364 -19.27 42.02 -11.51
C GLY A 364 -17.87 41.41 -11.36
N TYR A 365 -17.55 40.33 -12.09
CA TYR A 365 -16.18 39.80 -12.11
C TYR A 365 -15.20 40.80 -12.71
N GLN A 366 -14.20 41.19 -11.92
CA GLN A 366 -13.09 42.01 -12.36
C GLN A 366 -11.93 41.09 -12.79
N TYR A 367 -11.61 41.10 -14.08
CA TYR A 367 -10.53 40.28 -14.64
C TYR A 367 -9.17 40.94 -14.38
N PRO A 368 -8.28 40.35 -13.56
CA PRO A 368 -7.08 41.05 -13.07
C PRO A 368 -6.13 41.56 -14.16
N HIS A 369 -6.06 40.89 -15.32
CA HIS A 369 -5.18 41.30 -16.42
C HIS A 369 -5.61 42.61 -17.11
N ASP A 370 -6.87 43.03 -16.93
CA ASP A 370 -7.37 44.31 -17.46
C ASP A 370 -6.97 45.50 -16.57
N TYR A 371 -6.40 45.25 -15.39
CA TYR A 371 -6.01 46.27 -14.42
C TYR A 371 -4.49 46.44 -14.38
N GLN A 372 -4.05 47.67 -14.08
CA GLN A 372 -2.64 48.01 -13.99
C GLN A 372 -1.93 47.12 -12.96
N GLY A 373 -0.79 46.54 -13.35
CA GLY A 373 -0.03 45.61 -12.49
C GLY A 373 -0.63 44.21 -12.41
N GLY A 374 -1.66 43.89 -13.20
CA GLY A 374 -2.27 42.56 -13.26
C GLY A 374 -3.03 42.16 -12.00
N TRP A 375 -3.52 43.14 -11.24
CA TRP A 375 -4.21 42.93 -9.98
C TRP A 375 -5.35 43.92 -9.77
N VAL A 376 -6.41 43.45 -9.12
CA VAL A 376 -7.58 44.26 -8.77
C VAL A 376 -8.05 43.92 -7.36
N PRO A 377 -8.42 44.91 -6.52
CA PRO A 377 -8.99 44.67 -5.21
C PRO A 377 -10.41 44.10 -5.32
N GLN A 378 -10.50 42.77 -5.46
CA GLN A 378 -11.75 42.03 -5.47
C GLN A 378 -11.77 41.03 -4.31
N GLN A 379 -12.96 40.76 -3.77
CA GLN A 379 -13.14 39.70 -2.78
C GLN A 379 -13.08 38.33 -3.47
N TYR A 380 -12.21 37.44 -2.98
CA TYR A 380 -12.11 36.07 -3.48
C TYR A 380 -12.65 35.01 -2.52
N LEU A 381 -12.60 35.29 -1.22
CA LEU A 381 -13.17 34.43 -0.19
C LEU A 381 -14.69 34.64 -0.06
N PRO A 382 -15.47 33.62 0.32
CA PRO A 382 -16.86 33.79 0.74
C PRO A 382 -16.99 34.76 1.92
N ASP A 383 -18.16 35.41 2.03
CA ASP A 383 -18.43 36.44 3.05
C ASP A 383 -18.16 35.94 4.47
N GLU A 384 -18.53 34.69 4.76
CA GLU A 384 -18.45 34.11 6.10
C GLU A 384 -17.03 33.75 6.54
N VAL A 385 -16.08 33.72 5.59
CA VAL A 385 -14.65 33.48 5.87
C VAL A 385 -13.79 34.67 5.45
N GLN A 386 -14.41 35.79 5.12
CA GLN A 386 -13.71 37.04 4.84
C GLN A 386 -12.87 37.46 6.06
N GLY A 387 -11.68 38.00 5.82
CA GLY A 387 -10.73 38.39 6.88
C GLY A 387 -9.92 37.23 7.49
N LYS A 388 -10.24 35.96 7.19
CA LYS A 388 -9.39 34.84 7.58
C LYS A 388 -8.14 34.77 6.72
N SER A 389 -7.00 34.55 7.36
CA SER A 389 -5.71 34.32 6.69
C SER A 389 -5.28 32.87 6.92
N PHE A 390 -5.30 32.08 5.84
CA PHE A 390 -4.87 30.68 5.85
C PHE A 390 -3.36 30.57 5.60
N TYR A 391 -2.85 31.25 4.57
CA TYR A 391 -1.43 31.31 4.27
C TYR A 391 -0.74 32.45 5.04
N ARG A 392 0.26 32.08 5.83
CA ARG A 392 1.08 33.00 6.63
C ARG A 392 2.55 32.75 6.31
N PRO A 393 3.18 33.59 5.47
CA PRO A 393 4.56 33.38 5.05
C PRO A 393 5.52 33.46 6.23
N ARG A 394 6.58 32.65 6.21
CA ARG A 394 7.68 32.70 7.17
C ARG A 394 8.80 33.63 6.66
N GLY A 395 9.76 33.89 7.54
CA GLY A 395 10.95 34.70 7.26
C GLY A 395 12.06 33.94 6.51
N GLU A 396 11.79 32.72 6.07
CA GLU A 396 12.84 31.77 5.68
C GLU A 396 13.03 31.68 4.17
N GLY A 397 14.29 31.69 3.75
CA GLY A 397 14.71 31.45 2.37
C GLY A 397 14.10 32.39 1.35
N GLN A 398 13.51 31.83 0.29
CA GLN A 398 12.92 32.58 -0.81
C GLN A 398 11.52 33.11 -0.48
N GLU A 399 10.88 32.59 0.57
CA GLU A 399 9.48 32.90 0.90
C GLU A 399 9.24 34.40 1.15
N PRO A 400 10.10 35.15 1.88
CA PRO A 400 9.94 36.59 2.03
C PRO A 400 9.91 37.34 0.69
N ARG A 401 10.76 36.95 -0.28
CA ARG A 401 10.81 37.55 -1.62
C ARG A 401 9.54 37.26 -2.39
N LEU A 402 9.04 36.02 -2.36
CA LEU A 402 7.79 35.62 -2.99
C LEU A 402 6.60 36.38 -2.39
N ALA A 403 6.55 36.48 -1.06
CA ALA A 403 5.50 37.18 -0.34
C ALA A 403 5.57 38.70 -0.49
N ALA A 404 6.75 39.28 -0.78
CA ALA A 404 6.91 40.73 -0.93
C ALA A 404 6.08 41.29 -2.08
N TRP A 405 6.06 40.59 -3.23
CA TRP A 405 5.21 40.98 -4.36
C TRP A 405 3.74 40.98 -3.96
N TRP A 406 3.23 39.89 -3.37
CA TRP A 406 1.85 39.82 -2.88
C TRP A 406 1.53 40.93 -1.86
N LYS A 407 2.43 41.20 -0.91
CA LYS A 407 2.27 42.29 0.06
C LYS A 407 2.21 43.67 -0.59
N SER A 408 2.98 43.89 -1.67
CA SER A 408 2.95 45.16 -2.42
C SER A 408 1.60 45.44 -3.06
N LEU A 409 0.91 44.40 -3.55
CA LEU A 409 -0.45 44.49 -4.09
C LEU A 409 -1.48 44.87 -3.02
N THR A 410 -1.32 44.32 -1.81
CA THR A 410 -2.28 44.53 -0.71
C THR A 410 -2.01 45.76 0.15
N ARG A 411 -0.82 46.38 0.05
CA ARG A 411 -0.41 47.55 0.84
C ARG A 411 -1.00 48.87 0.34
N ASN A 412 -1.43 48.93 -0.91
CA ASN A 412 -2.11 50.11 -1.49
C ASN A 412 -3.63 50.08 -1.23
N LYS A 413 -4.06 49.51 -0.10
CA LYS A 413 -5.44 49.53 0.38
C LYS A 413 -5.64 50.60 1.44
#